data_AF-M2QLJ0-F1
#
_entry.id   AF-M2QLJ0-F1
#
_cell.length_a   1.000
_cell.length_b   1.000
_cell.length_c   1.000
_cell.angle_alpha   90.00
_cell.angle_beta   90.00
_cell.angle_gamma   90.00
#
_symmetry.space_group_name_H-M   'P 1'
#
loop_
_entity.id
_entity.type
_entity.pdbx_description
1 polymer ?
#
loop_
_entity_poly.entity_id
_entity_poly.type
_entity_poly.pdbx_seq_one_letter_code
_entity_poly.pdbx_strand_id
1 'polypeptide(L)'
;MSVTFYFVELYGDLDQTDVHLSTLIQKLSKTELRQVPKRIRDEFDQRIISLPRSLQPDTPFEVVRSASAITAIPSVLSHKCVFKKITPRLCLGYTVNQKKLAHLCQMCQIKYRAALSHTSRGSTLEHVRAHVEQRIGHSVRTEHVWLEGEDVAVLSLCSNWEMSKKLKESVPLFRDIVGGTENPKWYLDIWHSQWKQVDE
;
A
#
# COMPACT_ATOMS: atom_id res chain seq x y z
N MET A 1 -30.44 -23.12 -23.19
CA MET A 1 -30.41 -21.96 -22.28
C MET A 1 -28.96 -21.66 -21.95
N SER A 2 -28.39 -20.63 -22.56
CA SER A 2 -27.01 -20.19 -22.33
C SER A 2 -26.93 -19.45 -20.99
N VAL A 3 -26.25 -20.04 -20.01
CA VAL A 3 -25.92 -19.35 -18.76
C VAL A 3 -24.69 -18.50 -19.07
N THR A 4 -24.95 -17.25 -19.47
CA THR A 4 -23.94 -16.20 -19.52
C THR A 4 -23.41 -16.00 -18.11
N PHE A 5 -22.22 -16.53 -17.85
CA PHE A 5 -21.49 -16.26 -16.63
C PHE A 5 -21.14 -14.77 -16.66
N TYR A 6 -21.82 -13.97 -15.85
CA TYR A 6 -21.36 -12.64 -15.47
C TYR A 6 -20.10 -12.81 -14.61
N PHE A 7 -18.99 -13.16 -15.26
CA PHE A 7 -17.64 -12.81 -14.79
C PHE A 7 -17.58 -11.29 -14.91
N VAL A 8 -18.13 -10.61 -13.90
CA VAL A 8 -18.10 -9.15 -13.81
C VAL A 8 -16.64 -8.73 -13.89
N GLU A 9 -16.31 -8.09 -15.00
CA GLU A 9 -15.22 -7.13 -15.25
C GLU A 9 -14.26 -6.87 -14.07
N LEU A 10 -13.41 -7.85 -13.76
CA LEU A 10 -12.28 -7.70 -12.85
C LEU A 10 -10.97 -8.22 -13.45
N TYR A 11 -10.93 -8.30 -14.77
CA TYR A 11 -9.71 -8.51 -15.54
C TYR A 11 -9.20 -7.18 -16.08
N GLY A 12 -8.82 -6.29 -15.16
CA GLY A 12 -7.78 -5.30 -15.45
C GLY A 12 -6.44 -5.99 -15.19
N ASP A 13 -5.77 -6.39 -16.27
CA ASP A 13 -4.47 -7.06 -16.29
C ASP A 13 -4.36 -8.33 -15.42
N LEU A 14 -4.88 -9.42 -15.97
CA LEU A 14 -4.50 -10.82 -15.63
C LEU A 14 -3.02 -11.13 -15.92
N ASP A 15 -2.15 -10.16 -16.17
CA ASP A 15 -0.78 -10.45 -16.61
C ASP A 15 0.05 -11.17 -15.53
N GLN A 16 -0.42 -11.20 -14.27
CA GLN A 16 0.22 -11.95 -13.17
C GLN A 16 -0.76 -12.60 -12.18
N THR A 17 -2.03 -12.81 -12.55
CA THR A 17 -2.91 -13.62 -11.70
C THR A 17 -2.54 -15.09 -11.87
N ASP A 18 -1.58 -15.47 -11.02
CA ASP A 18 -1.14 -16.82 -10.66
C ASP A 18 -1.41 -17.88 -11.75
N VAL A 19 -0.39 -18.18 -12.56
CA VAL A 19 -0.37 -19.31 -13.51
C VAL A 19 -0.89 -20.61 -12.87
N HIS A 20 -0.81 -20.69 -11.53
CA HIS A 20 -1.43 -21.73 -10.72
C HIS A 20 -2.96 -21.83 -10.84
N LEU A 21 -3.71 -20.71 -10.77
CA LEU A 21 -5.18 -20.69 -10.81
C LEU A 21 -5.73 -21.05 -12.20
N SER A 22 -5.10 -20.56 -13.27
CA SER A 22 -5.51 -20.88 -14.64
C SER A 22 -5.29 -22.37 -14.97
N THR A 23 -4.17 -22.93 -14.52
CA THR A 23 -3.87 -24.37 -14.66
C THR A 23 -4.79 -25.24 -13.81
N LEU A 24 -5.18 -24.77 -12.62
CA LEU A 24 -6.12 -25.47 -11.74
C LEU A 24 -7.51 -25.56 -12.37
N ILE A 25 -8.02 -24.44 -12.91
CA ILE A 25 -9.37 -24.34 -13.50
C ILE A 25 -9.54 -25.26 -14.72
N GLN A 26 -8.49 -25.44 -15.52
CA GLN A 26 -8.53 -26.29 -16.72
C GLN A 26 -8.71 -27.79 -16.44
N LYS A 27 -8.46 -28.25 -15.20
CA LYS A 27 -8.51 -29.68 -14.84
C LYS A 27 -9.75 -30.07 -14.03
N LEU A 28 -10.65 -29.13 -13.73
CA LEU A 28 -11.77 -29.35 -12.82
C LEU A 28 -13.07 -29.70 -13.56
N SER A 29 -13.82 -30.66 -13.02
CA SER A 29 -15.17 -31.00 -13.46
C SER A 29 -16.16 -29.86 -13.19
N LYS A 30 -17.32 -29.88 -13.84
CA LYS A 30 -18.39 -28.88 -13.66
C LYS A 30 -18.84 -28.74 -12.19
N THR A 31 -18.80 -29.82 -11.42
CA THR A 31 -19.16 -29.83 -9.99
C THR A 31 -18.09 -29.17 -9.15
N GLU A 32 -16.82 -29.37 -9.51
CA GLU A 32 -15.67 -28.76 -8.83
C GLU A 32 -15.57 -27.27 -9.14
N LEU A 33 -15.84 -26.86 -10.39
CA LEU A 33 -15.90 -25.45 -10.79
C LEU A 33 -16.91 -24.63 -9.98
N ARG A 34 -18.03 -25.25 -9.56
CA ARG A 34 -19.03 -24.59 -8.68
C ARG A 34 -18.49 -24.32 -7.27
N GLN A 35 -17.51 -25.09 -6.81
CA GLN A 35 -16.91 -24.96 -5.49
C GLN A 35 -15.66 -24.06 -5.47
N VAL A 36 -15.08 -23.77 -6.64
CA VAL A 36 -13.87 -22.93 -6.78
C VAL A 36 -14.02 -21.57 -6.08
N PRO A 37 -15.12 -20.79 -6.25
CA PRO A 37 -15.24 -19.49 -5.59
C PRO A 37 -15.23 -19.58 -4.06
N LYS A 38 -15.86 -20.63 -3.50
CA LYS A 38 -15.86 -20.87 -2.06
C LYS A 38 -14.45 -21.24 -1.57
N ARG A 39 -13.76 -22.15 -2.27
CA ARG A 39 -12.40 -22.56 -1.92
C ARG A 39 -11.41 -21.39 -1.97
N ILE A 40 -11.48 -20.54 -3.00
CA ILE A 40 -10.63 -19.34 -3.12
C ILE A 40 -10.90 -18.38 -1.95
N ARG A 41 -12.17 -18.18 -1.59
CA ARG A 41 -12.53 -17.35 -0.44
C ARG A 41 -11.99 -17.92 0.86
N ASP A 42 -12.20 -19.21 1.13
CA ASP A 42 -11.74 -19.87 2.34
C ASP A 42 -10.20 -19.79 2.47
N GLU A 43 -9.48 -20.01 1.37
CA GLU A 43 -8.01 -19.86 1.34
C GLU A 43 -7.56 -18.42 1.59
N PHE A 44 -8.25 -17.44 1.00
CA PHE A 44 -7.96 -16.03 1.21
C PHE A 44 -8.21 -15.61 2.67
N ASP A 45 -9.31 -16.07 3.28
CA ASP A 45 -9.61 -15.83 4.68
C ASP A 45 -8.55 -16.43 5.61
N GLN A 46 -8.06 -17.65 5.32
CA GLN A 46 -6.95 -18.24 6.07
C GLN A 46 -5.65 -17.44 5.95
N ARG A 47 -5.34 -16.93 4.75
CA ARG A 47 -4.18 -16.05 4.53
C ARG A 47 -4.30 -14.71 5.25
N ILE A 48 -5.52 -14.18 5.45
CA ILE A 48 -5.75 -12.97 6.25
C ILE A 48 -5.50 -13.27 7.74
N ILE A 49 -5.99 -14.41 8.25
CA ILE A 49 -5.82 -14.80 9.65
C ILE A 49 -4.34 -14.96 10.04
N SER A 50 -3.48 -15.35 9.09
CA SER A 50 -2.04 -15.48 9.32
C SER A 50 -1.27 -14.15 9.31
N LEU A 51 -1.92 -13.03 8.98
CA LEU A 51 -1.29 -11.71 9.03
C LEU A 51 -1.00 -11.29 10.49
N PRO A 52 0.02 -10.43 10.70
CA PRO A 52 0.20 -9.74 11.97
C PRO A 52 -1.09 -9.08 12.42
N ARG A 53 -1.34 -9.04 13.74
CA ARG A 53 -2.59 -8.51 14.30
C ARG A 53 -2.90 -7.09 13.85
N SER A 54 -1.90 -6.22 13.69
CA SER A 54 -2.08 -4.85 13.16
C SER A 54 -2.64 -4.79 11.73
N LEU A 55 -2.52 -5.90 11.00
CA LEU A 55 -2.96 -6.09 9.62
C LEU A 55 -4.10 -7.11 9.54
N GLN A 56 -4.96 -7.22 10.55
CA GLN A 56 -6.17 -8.04 10.49
C GLN A 56 -7.46 -7.20 10.48
N PRO A 57 -8.59 -7.76 10.00
CA PRO A 57 -9.90 -7.11 10.09
C PRO A 57 -10.26 -6.72 11.50
N ASP A 58 -10.95 -5.59 11.61
CA ASP A 58 -11.54 -5.09 12.84
C ASP A 58 -10.52 -4.90 13.97
N THR A 59 -9.25 -4.70 13.59
CA THR A 59 -8.17 -4.51 14.55
C THR A 59 -8.35 -3.20 15.31
N PRO A 60 -8.28 -3.22 16.65
CA PRO A 60 -8.38 -2.01 17.45
C PRO A 60 -7.30 -1.00 17.10
N PHE A 61 -7.67 0.29 17.12
CA PHE A 61 -6.77 1.38 16.77
C PHE A 61 -5.45 1.39 17.56
N GLU A 62 -5.48 1.03 18.85
CA GLU A 62 -4.25 0.97 19.67
C GLU A 62 -3.25 -0.10 19.20
N VAL A 63 -3.75 -1.20 18.62
CA VAL A 63 -2.90 -2.23 18.02
C VAL A 63 -2.32 -1.72 16.69
N VAL A 64 -3.10 -0.96 15.92
CA VAL A 64 -2.61 -0.30 14.69
C VAL A 64 -1.50 0.70 15.00
N ARG A 65 -1.64 1.49 16.06
CA ARG A 65 -0.65 2.50 16.47
C ARG A 65 0.70 1.93 16.87
N SER A 66 0.73 0.70 17.34
CA SER A 66 1.95 -0.02 17.73
C SER A 66 2.56 -0.83 16.59
N ALA A 67 2.00 -0.76 15.37
CA ALA A 67 2.54 -1.46 14.22
C ALA A 67 3.94 -0.95 13.87
N SER A 68 4.87 -1.89 13.62
CA SER A 68 6.17 -1.57 13.05
C SER A 68 6.08 -1.41 11.53
N ALA A 69 7.04 -0.68 10.97
CA ALA A 69 7.21 -0.60 9.51
C ALA A 69 7.58 -1.97 8.93
N ILE A 70 7.00 -2.30 7.77
CA ILE A 70 7.14 -3.62 7.15
C ILE A 70 8.13 -3.54 5.99
N THR A 71 9.02 -4.51 5.87
CA THR A 71 10.04 -4.55 4.80
C THR A 71 9.54 -5.17 3.50
N ALA A 72 8.52 -6.02 3.56
CA ALA A 72 7.90 -6.67 2.41
C ALA A 72 6.39 -6.84 2.62
N ILE A 73 5.59 -6.53 1.59
CA ILE A 73 4.14 -6.76 1.66
C ILE A 73 3.86 -8.26 1.63
N PRO A 74 3.03 -8.79 2.56
CA PRO A 74 2.47 -10.13 2.45
C PRO A 74 1.70 -10.32 1.14
N SER A 75 1.93 -11.40 0.40
CA SER A 75 1.30 -11.65 -0.91
C SER A 75 -0.24 -11.46 -0.93
N VAL A 76 -0.92 -11.78 0.18
CA VAL A 76 -2.38 -11.58 0.32
C VAL A 76 -2.80 -10.10 0.22
N LEU A 77 -1.93 -9.17 0.58
CA LEU A 77 -2.16 -7.71 0.54
C LEU A 77 -1.69 -7.05 -0.76
N SER A 78 -0.84 -7.72 -1.55
CA SER A 78 -0.34 -7.18 -2.82
C SER A 78 -1.31 -7.37 -3.98
N HIS A 79 -2.25 -8.31 -3.85
CA HIS A 79 -3.25 -8.62 -4.88
C HIS A 79 -4.56 -7.91 -4.59
N LYS A 80 -5.12 -7.23 -5.59
CA LYS A 80 -6.49 -6.69 -5.52
C LYS A 80 -7.48 -7.85 -5.59
N CYS A 81 -7.91 -8.33 -4.44
CA CYS A 81 -8.94 -9.35 -4.35
C CYS A 81 -10.26 -8.70 -3.94
N VAL A 82 -11.34 -8.92 -4.70
CA VAL A 82 -12.64 -8.25 -4.49
C VAL A 82 -13.57 -9.06 -3.56
N PHE A 83 -13.04 -10.08 -2.87
CA PHE A 83 -13.86 -10.88 -1.97
C PHE A 83 -14.02 -10.19 -0.60
N LYS A 84 -15.17 -9.52 -0.42
CA LYS A 84 -15.81 -9.09 0.85
C LYS A 84 -15.05 -8.18 1.82
N LYS A 85 -13.71 -8.21 1.88
CA LYS A 85 -12.89 -7.49 2.85
C LYS A 85 -12.00 -6.49 2.14
N ILE A 86 -12.14 -5.22 2.51
CA ILE A 86 -11.23 -4.17 2.05
C ILE A 86 -9.91 -4.33 2.81
N THR A 87 -8.81 -4.42 2.07
CA THR A 87 -7.48 -4.59 2.68
C THR A 87 -6.95 -3.27 3.25
N PRO A 88 -6.14 -3.32 4.32
CA PRO A 88 -5.51 -2.13 4.90
C PRO A 88 -4.63 -1.47 3.88
N ARG A 89 -4.74 -0.16 3.68
CA ARG A 89 -3.81 0.57 2.82
C ARG A 89 -2.43 0.65 3.48
N LEU A 90 -1.39 0.15 2.81
CA LEU A 90 0.01 0.35 3.19
C LEU A 90 0.67 1.35 2.23
N CYS A 91 1.58 2.19 2.73
CA CYS A 91 2.27 3.24 2.00
C CYS A 91 3.77 2.93 1.91
N LEU A 92 4.35 2.84 0.70
CA LEU A 92 5.78 2.60 0.52
C LEU A 92 6.54 3.92 0.52
N GLY A 93 7.36 4.15 1.55
CA GLY A 93 7.95 5.47 1.71
C GLY A 93 9.14 5.60 2.65
N TYR A 94 9.42 6.87 2.96
CA TYR A 94 10.38 7.28 3.98
C TYR A 94 9.73 8.23 4.97
N THR A 95 10.00 8.02 6.25
CA THR A 95 9.63 8.98 7.30
C THR A 95 10.37 10.29 7.11
N VAL A 96 9.66 11.40 7.35
CA VAL A 96 10.16 12.77 7.20
C VAL A 96 10.09 13.50 8.54
N ASN A 97 11.20 13.44 9.27
CA ASN A 97 11.43 14.29 10.43
C ASN A 97 11.90 15.69 10.01
N GLN A 98 12.04 16.62 10.97
CA GLN A 98 12.42 18.00 10.69
C GLN A 98 13.80 18.11 10.02
N LYS A 99 14.77 17.30 10.44
CA LYS A 99 16.11 17.26 9.83
C LYS A 99 16.05 16.84 8.36
N LYS A 100 15.28 15.80 8.05
CA LYS A 100 15.09 15.32 6.68
C LYS A 100 14.32 16.32 5.84
N LEU A 101 13.31 16.98 6.40
CA LEU A 101 12.57 18.05 5.72
C LEU A 101 13.48 19.22 5.34
N ALA A 102 14.34 19.67 6.25
CA ALA A 102 15.30 20.75 5.97
C ALA A 102 16.27 20.36 4.84
N HIS A 103 16.79 19.12 4.89
CA HIS A 103 17.64 18.59 3.83
C HIS A 103 16.93 18.53 2.47
N LEU A 104 15.70 18.00 2.45
CA LEU A 104 14.86 17.96 1.25
C LEU A 104 14.58 19.35 0.68
N CYS A 105 14.32 20.34 1.53
CA CYS A 105 14.12 21.72 1.09
C CYS A 105 15.38 22.29 0.42
N GLN A 106 16.56 22.03 0.99
CA GLN A 106 17.83 22.43 0.37
C GLN A 106 18.01 21.76 -0.99
N MET A 107 17.77 20.45 -1.08
CA MET A 107 17.87 19.68 -2.33
C MET A 107 16.88 20.15 -3.39
N CYS A 108 15.67 20.55 -2.99
CA CYS A 108 14.62 21.05 -3.88
C CYS A 108 14.70 22.56 -4.12
N GLN A 109 15.72 23.25 -3.58
CA GLN A 109 15.86 24.72 -3.63
C GLN A 109 14.64 25.49 -3.10
N ILE A 110 13.93 24.92 -2.13
CA ILE A 110 12.76 25.52 -1.49
C ILE A 110 13.25 26.42 -0.35
N LYS A 111 12.77 27.67 -0.30
CA LYS A 111 13.06 28.60 0.80
C LYS A 111 12.44 28.09 2.10
N TYR A 112 13.27 27.50 2.96
CA TYR A 112 12.88 26.94 4.24
C TYR A 112 13.36 27.83 5.40
N ARG A 113 12.47 28.20 6.32
CA ARG A 113 12.84 28.82 7.61
C ARG A 113 12.67 27.79 8.72
N ALA A 114 13.66 27.63 9.59
CA ALA A 114 13.73 26.55 10.57
C ALA A 114 12.60 26.55 11.63
N ALA A 115 11.97 27.71 11.86
CA ALA A 115 10.80 27.85 12.73
C ALA A 115 9.52 27.82 11.88
N LEU A 116 8.99 26.63 11.63
CA LEU A 116 7.68 26.45 10.99
C LEU A 116 6.65 26.09 12.07
N SER A 117 5.51 26.76 12.04
CA SER A 117 4.31 26.22 12.69
C SER A 117 3.91 24.90 12.02
N HIS A 118 3.04 24.12 12.67
CA HIS A 118 2.48 22.89 12.08
C HIS A 118 1.88 23.13 10.68
N THR A 119 1.18 24.25 10.48
CA THR A 119 0.60 24.64 9.18
C THR A 119 1.68 24.91 8.12
N SER A 120 2.77 25.59 8.49
CA SER A 120 3.87 25.85 7.56
C SER A 120 4.68 24.58 7.24
N ARG A 121 4.73 23.60 8.16
CA ARG A 121 5.34 22.29 7.91
C ARG A 121 4.57 21.50 6.85
N GLY A 122 3.25 21.43 6.96
CA GLY A 122 2.39 20.75 5.97
C GLY A 122 2.55 21.35 4.57
N SER A 123 2.46 22.68 4.46
CA SER A 123 2.65 23.36 3.17
C SER A 123 4.04 23.14 2.58
N THR A 124 5.10 23.17 3.40
CA THR A 124 6.47 22.89 2.94
C THR A 124 6.59 21.46 2.41
N LEU A 125 6.00 20.49 3.11
CA LEU A 125 6.04 19.09 2.73
C LEU A 125 5.32 18.84 1.40
N GLU A 126 4.23 19.55 1.12
CA GLU A 126 3.56 19.50 -0.19
C GLU A 126 4.40 20.06 -1.34
N HIS A 127 5.15 21.14 -1.11
CA HIS A 127 6.09 21.64 -2.12
C HIS A 127 7.23 20.64 -2.39
N VAL A 128 7.76 20.02 -1.32
CA VAL A 128 8.77 18.95 -1.44
C VAL A 128 8.18 17.78 -2.23
N ARG A 129 6.99 17.29 -1.85
CA ARG A 129 6.28 16.20 -2.54
C ARG A 129 6.16 16.47 -4.04
N ALA A 130 5.68 17.66 -4.41
CA ALA A 130 5.52 18.04 -5.82
C ALA A 130 6.86 18.05 -6.58
N HIS A 131 7.93 18.56 -5.96
CA HIS A 131 9.26 18.56 -6.58
C HIS A 131 9.81 17.15 -6.76
N VAL A 132 9.63 16.28 -5.75
CA VAL A 132 10.06 14.87 -5.83
C VAL A 132 9.28 14.14 -6.94
N GLU A 133 7.96 14.29 -6.98
CA GLU A 133 7.06 13.70 -8.00
C GLU A 133 7.50 14.07 -9.42
N GLN A 134 7.83 15.34 -9.66
CA GLN A 134 8.33 15.79 -10.96
C GLN A 134 9.66 15.14 -11.34
N ARG A 135 10.58 14.96 -10.39
CA ARG A 135 11.91 14.40 -10.66
C ARG A 135 11.90 12.89 -10.87
N ILE A 136 11.04 12.16 -10.17
CA ILE A 136 10.96 10.70 -10.30
C ILE A 136 10.04 10.24 -11.43
N GLY A 137 9.15 11.10 -11.93
CA GLY A 137 8.17 10.73 -12.97
C GLY A 137 7.10 9.72 -12.49
N HIS A 138 6.84 9.71 -11.18
CA HIS A 138 5.96 8.79 -10.47
C HIS A 138 5.20 9.55 -9.39
N SER A 139 3.96 9.16 -9.10
CA SER A 139 3.14 9.88 -8.12
C SER A 139 3.78 9.79 -6.73
N VAL A 140 3.79 10.91 -6.00
CA VAL A 140 4.24 10.94 -4.59
C VAL A 140 3.13 11.53 -3.76
N ARG A 141 2.85 10.88 -2.63
CA ARG A 141 1.89 11.35 -1.63
C ARG A 141 2.58 11.67 -0.31
N THR A 142 2.01 12.63 0.40
CA THR A 142 2.30 12.86 1.80
C THR A 142 1.25 12.13 2.62
N GLU A 143 1.67 11.22 3.49
CA GLU A 143 0.78 10.43 4.33
C GLU A 143 1.16 10.63 5.79
N HIS A 144 0.19 10.68 6.68
CA HIS A 144 0.40 10.67 8.13
C HIS A 144 0.09 9.27 8.65
N VAL A 145 1.08 8.62 9.26
CA VAL A 145 0.96 7.24 9.76
C VAL A 145 1.30 7.20 11.25
N TRP A 146 0.64 6.32 12.00
CA TRP A 146 1.11 5.98 13.34
C TRP A 146 2.20 4.92 13.23
N LEU A 147 3.35 5.18 13.82
CA LEU A 147 4.45 4.25 13.92
C LEU A 147 4.89 4.20 15.38
N GLU A 148 4.79 3.02 15.99
CA GLU A 148 5.31 2.78 17.35
C GLU A 148 4.81 3.82 18.39
N GLY A 149 3.55 4.26 18.25
CA GLY A 149 2.90 5.23 19.14
C GLY A 149 2.99 6.70 18.72
N GLU A 150 3.75 7.04 17.68
CA GLU A 150 3.99 8.41 17.22
C GLU A 150 3.35 8.72 15.86
N ASP A 151 2.87 9.96 15.66
CA ASP A 151 2.39 10.45 14.36
C ASP A 151 3.59 10.89 13.51
N VAL A 152 3.77 10.21 12.38
CA VAL A 152 4.93 10.39 11.51
C VAL A 152 4.47 10.71 10.10
N ALA A 153 4.99 11.80 9.56
CA ALA A 153 4.82 12.14 8.15
C ALA A 153 5.71 11.24 7.28
N VAL A 154 5.14 10.70 6.21
CA VAL A 154 5.80 9.83 5.23
C VAL A 154 5.62 10.42 3.84
N LEU A 155 6.72 10.51 3.09
CA LEU A 155 6.65 10.66 1.63
C LEU A 155 6.57 9.26 1.02
N SER A 156 5.53 9.01 0.22
CA SER A 156 5.16 7.68 -0.27
C SER A 156 5.01 7.66 -1.79
N LEU A 157 5.50 6.59 -2.44
CA LEU A 157 5.40 6.40 -3.90
C LEU A 157 4.08 5.76 -4.34
N CYS A 158 3.58 4.82 -3.54
CA CYS A 158 2.48 3.94 -3.92
C CYS A 158 1.84 3.36 -2.67
N SER A 159 0.63 2.80 -2.84
CA SER A 159 -0.02 2.05 -1.76
C SER A 159 -0.54 0.69 -2.18
N ASN A 160 -0.15 -0.40 -1.51
CA ASN A 160 -0.58 -1.80 -1.75
C ASN A 160 -0.47 -2.35 -3.18
N TRP A 161 0.34 -1.76 -4.05
CA TRP A 161 0.43 -2.26 -5.42
C TRP A 161 1.53 -3.30 -5.52
N GLU A 162 1.27 -4.37 -6.27
CA GLU A 162 2.32 -5.24 -6.77
C GLU A 162 3.41 -4.38 -7.43
N MET A 163 4.67 -4.79 -7.25
CA MET A 163 5.84 -4.07 -7.74
C MET A 163 5.85 -4.02 -9.27
N SER A 164 5.16 -3.03 -9.83
CA SER A 164 5.20 -2.75 -11.26
C SER A 164 6.62 -2.43 -11.71
N LYS A 165 6.91 -2.67 -13.00
CA LYS A 165 8.21 -2.31 -13.59
C LYS A 165 8.54 -0.83 -13.32
N LYS A 166 7.55 0.05 -13.49
CA LYS A 166 7.68 1.49 -13.22
C LYS A 166 8.05 1.77 -11.75
N LEU A 167 7.45 1.06 -10.80
CA LEU A 167 7.77 1.23 -9.37
C LEU A 167 9.18 0.74 -9.05
N LYS A 168 9.62 -0.39 -9.62
CA LYS A 168 11.00 -0.90 -9.48
C LYS A 168 12.03 0.10 -9.99
N GLU A 169 11.73 0.81 -11.07
CA GLU A 169 12.59 1.88 -11.62
C GLU A 169 12.53 3.16 -10.77
N SER A 170 11.39 3.47 -10.16
CA SER A 170 11.19 4.70 -9.37
C SER A 170 11.81 4.61 -7.97
N VAL A 171 11.87 3.41 -7.36
CA VAL A 171 12.36 3.22 -5.99
C VAL A 171 13.82 3.69 -5.80
N PRO A 172 14.79 3.34 -6.66
CA PRO A 172 16.16 3.86 -6.56
C PRO A 172 16.22 5.38 -6.66
N LEU A 173 15.53 5.97 -7.65
CA LEU A 173 15.49 7.43 -7.84
C LEU A 173 14.90 8.14 -6.63
N PHE A 174 13.82 7.58 -6.09
CA PHE A 174 13.18 8.09 -4.90
C PHE A 174 14.16 8.06 -3.73
N ARG A 175 14.75 6.90 -3.43
CA ARG A 175 15.77 6.74 -2.37
C ARG A 175 16.87 7.79 -2.46
N ASP A 176 17.42 7.98 -3.65
CA ASP A 176 18.52 8.91 -3.88
C ASP A 176 18.09 10.37 -3.61
N ILE A 177 16.87 10.75 -4.03
CA ILE A 177 16.33 12.09 -3.78
C ILE A 177 16.00 12.32 -2.31
N VAL A 178 15.45 11.32 -1.61
CA VAL A 178 15.12 11.45 -0.18
C VAL A 178 16.33 11.29 0.75
N GLY A 179 17.51 10.99 0.19
CA GLY A 179 18.74 10.73 0.94
C GLY A 179 18.65 9.47 1.80
N GLY A 180 17.92 8.45 1.34
CA GLY A 180 17.77 7.18 2.05
C GLY A 180 18.97 6.26 1.80
N THR A 181 19.49 5.64 2.86
CA THR A 181 20.53 4.60 2.74
C THR A 181 19.96 3.19 2.65
N GLU A 182 18.70 3.03 3.03
CA GLU A 182 17.96 1.77 2.99
C GLU A 182 16.84 1.81 1.93
N ASN A 183 16.32 0.64 1.58
CA ASN A 183 15.09 0.54 0.79
C ASN A 183 13.91 1.17 1.57
N PRO A 184 12.93 1.74 0.85
CA PRO A 184 11.74 2.28 1.50
C PRO A 184 10.96 1.15 2.19
N LYS A 185 10.29 1.50 3.29
CA LYS A 185 9.49 0.56 4.09
C LYS A 185 8.00 0.81 3.84
N TRP A 186 7.19 -0.18 4.14
CA TRP A 186 5.74 -0.09 4.08
C TRP A 186 5.18 0.33 5.45
N TYR A 187 4.35 1.37 5.44
CA TYR A 187 3.71 1.92 6.63
C TYR A 187 2.20 1.75 6.52
N LEU A 188 1.55 1.39 7.62
CA LEU A 188 0.09 1.27 7.65
C LEU A 188 -0.56 2.67 7.65
N ASP A 189 -1.43 2.92 6.67
CA ASP A 189 -2.25 4.12 6.61
C ASP A 189 -3.43 3.96 7.58
N ILE A 190 -3.38 4.76 8.64
CA ILE A 190 -4.31 4.76 9.76
C ILE A 190 -5.62 5.50 9.45
N TRP A 191 -5.59 6.39 8.45
CA TRP A 191 -6.71 7.23 8.05
C TRP A 191 -7.56 6.53 6.99
N HIS A 192 -7.01 5.47 6.38
CA HIS A 192 -7.80 4.55 5.58
C HIS A 192 -8.81 3.82 6.47
N SER A 193 -10.02 4.38 6.52
CA SER A 193 -11.16 4.01 7.37
C SER A 193 -11.78 2.63 7.13
N GLN A 194 -11.08 1.72 6.45
CA GLN A 194 -11.66 0.50 5.91
C GLN A 194 -10.79 -0.73 6.18
N TRP A 195 -10.69 -1.06 7.46
CA TRP A 195 -11.08 -2.40 7.89
C TRP A 195 -12.53 -2.32 8.36
N LYS A 196 -13.45 -2.30 7.41
CA LYS A 196 -14.85 -2.56 7.73
C LYS A 196 -15.29 -3.69 6.84
N GLN A 197 -15.97 -4.65 7.45
CA GLN A 197 -16.78 -5.59 6.70
C GLN A 197 -17.75 -4.77 5.83
N VAL A 198 -17.86 -5.13 4.55
CA VAL A 198 -18.98 -4.63 3.75
C VAL A 198 -20.20 -5.34 4.33
N ASP A 199 -21.03 -4.60 5.06
CA ASP A 199 -22.33 -5.11 5.51
C ASP A 199 -23.12 -5.56 4.27
N GLU A 200 -23.65 -6.80 4.30
CA GLU A 200 -24.46 -7.38 3.24
C GLU A 200 -25.83 -6.71 3.12
#